data_AF-A0A7R9QPC8-F1
#
_entry.id   AF-A0A7R9QPC8-F1
#
_cell.length_a   1.000
_cell.length_b   1.000
_cell.length_c   1.000
_cell.angle_alpha   90.00
_cell.angle_beta   90.00
_cell.angle_gamma   90.00
#
_symmetry.space_group_name_H-M   'P 1'
#
loop_
_entity.id
_entity.type
_entity.pdbx_description
1 polymer ?
#
loop_
_entity_poly.entity_id
_entity_poly.type
_entity_poly.pdbx_seq_one_letter_code
_entity_poly.pdbx_strand_id
1 'polypeptide(L)' 'CNDDDYVGIDQGSQEGSGAGEDRFCGGRLFYNNVVISRSKPFQLKVRSNSDQTENNNHGQHGFALRYVQLPCVN' A
#
# COMPACT_ATOMS: atom_id res chain seq x y z
N CYS A 1 -1.96 13.56 -3.15
CA CYS A 1 -3.07 12.67 -2.74
C CYS A 1 -3.66 13.25 -1.47
N ASN A 2 -4.89 12.84 -1.12
CA ASN A 2 -5.38 13.02 0.24
C ASN A 2 -4.98 11.78 1.08
N ASP A 3 -4.99 11.92 2.40
CA ASP A 3 -4.64 10.84 3.33
C ASP A 3 -5.80 9.87 3.60
N ASP A 4 -7.00 10.21 3.09
CA ASP A 4 -8.23 9.45 3.31
C ASP A 4 -8.40 8.29 2.32
N ASP A 5 -7.90 8.44 1.09
CA ASP A 5 -7.88 7.40 0.06
C ASP A 5 -6.48 6.81 -0.08
N TYR A 6 -6.36 5.53 0.25
CA TYR A 6 -5.07 4.85 0.22
C TYR A 6 -5.21 3.35 -0.03
N VAL A 7 -4.10 2.79 -0.47
CA VAL A 7 -3.85 1.35 -0.45
C VAL A 7 -3.04 1.01 0.80
N GLY A 8 -3.54 0.08 1.59
CA GLY A 8 -2.88 -0.47 2.77
C GLY A 8 -2.16 -1.78 2.46
N ILE A 9 -0.86 -1.90 2.78
CA ILE A 9 -0.09 -3.14 2.67
C ILE A 9 0.63 -3.40 3.98
N ASP A 10 0.19 -4.45 4.70
CA ASP A 10 0.85 -4.88 5.93
C ASP A 10 2.24 -5.42 5.58
N GLN A 11 3.30 -4.75 6.03
CA GLN A 11 4.67 -5.21 5.75
C GLN A 11 5.06 -6.44 6.56
N GLY A 12 4.45 -6.65 7.72
CA GLY A 12 4.96 -7.60 8.71
C GLY A 12 6.32 -7.15 9.29
N SER A 13 6.69 -7.66 10.46
CA SER A 13 7.99 -7.38 11.06
C SER A 13 8.91 -8.59 10.95
N GLN A 14 10.21 -8.35 10.82
CA GLN A 14 11.20 -9.43 10.94
C GLN A 14 11.56 -9.70 12.42
N GLU A 15 11.45 -8.69 13.29
CA GLU A 15 11.85 -8.76 14.71
C GLU A 15 10.74 -8.36 15.71
N GLY A 16 9.49 -8.20 15.27
CA GLY A 16 8.40 -7.72 16.15
C GLY A 16 8.33 -6.19 16.28
N SER A 17 9.27 -5.45 15.68
CA SER A 17 9.36 -3.98 15.76
C SER A 17 8.49 -3.29 14.70
N GLY A 18 7.23 -3.04 15.05
CA GLY A 18 6.36 -2.03 14.44
C GLY A 18 5.87 -2.30 13.02
N ALA A 19 4.63 -1.88 12.73
CA ALA A 19 4.20 -1.70 11.34
C ALA A 19 4.93 -0.47 10.81
N GLY A 20 5.86 -0.63 9.87
CA GLY A 20 6.36 0.50 9.07
C GLY A 20 5.20 1.19 8.35
N GLU A 21 5.49 2.24 7.57
CA GLU A 21 4.47 2.91 6.75
C GLU A 21 3.71 1.87 5.90
N ASP A 22 2.43 1.69 6.20
CA ASP A 22 1.59 0.65 5.63
C ASP A 22 0.50 1.23 4.74
N ARG A 23 0.41 2.56 4.62
CA ARG A 23 -0.58 3.28 3.81
C ARG A 23 0.13 4.03 2.69
N PHE A 24 -0.39 3.86 1.47
CA PHE A 24 0.17 4.43 0.26
C PHE A 24 -0.90 5.19 -0.50
N CYS A 25 -0.66 6.49 -0.73
CA CYS A 25 -1.50 7.33 -1.58
C CYS A 25 -0.67 8.01 -2.67
N GLY A 26 -1.32 8.43 -3.73
CA GLY A 26 -0.67 9.10 -4.86
C GLY A 26 -0.06 8.10 -5.85
N GLY A 27 1.04 8.48 -6.50
CA GLY A 27 1.62 7.72 -7.62
C GLY A 27 2.76 6.77 -7.25
N ARG A 28 3.04 6.57 -5.96
CA ARG A 28 4.21 5.82 -5.48
C ARG A 28 3.86 5.00 -4.24
N LEU A 29 4.54 3.87 -4.06
CA LEU A 29 4.50 3.10 -2.81
C LEU A 29 5.56 3.65 -1.85
N PHE A 30 6.82 3.25 -2.02
CA PHE A 30 7.98 3.79 -1.31
C PHE A 30 8.97 4.50 -2.23
N TYR A 31 10.15 4.84 -1.72
CA TYR A 31 11.28 5.44 -2.42
C TYR A 31 11.57 4.83 -3.81
N ASN A 32 11.39 3.51 -3.96
CA ASN A 32 11.65 2.78 -5.21
C ASN A 32 10.38 2.23 -5.89
N ASN A 33 9.17 2.69 -5.53
CA ASN A 33 7.91 2.15 -6.02
C ASN A 33 7.72 0.63 -5.80
N VAL A 34 8.34 0.09 -4.74
CA VAL A 34 8.29 -1.33 -4.38
C VAL A 34 8.07 -1.45 -2.87
N VAL A 35 7.24 -2.41 -2.47
CA VAL A 35 7.02 -2.82 -1.06
C VAL A 35 7.31 -4.31 -0.96
N ILE A 36 8.08 -4.72 0.04
CA ILE A 36 8.28 -6.13 0.37
C ILE A 36 7.46 -6.43 1.62
N SER A 37 6.37 -7.17 1.45
CA SER A 37 5.56 -7.67 2.57
C SER A 37 6.05 -9.06 3.00
N ARG A 38 6.21 -9.22 4.31
CA ARG A 38 6.46 -10.47 5.04
C ARG A 38 5.20 -10.95 5.77
N SER A 39 4.11 -10.20 5.70
CA SER A 39 2.84 -10.58 6.34
C SER A 39 2.29 -11.86 5.70
N LYS A 40 1.79 -12.76 6.54
CA LYS A 40 1.17 -14.02 6.12
C LYS A 40 -0.18 -14.17 6.85
N PRO A 41 -1.32 -14.11 6.15
CA PRO A 41 -1.45 -13.94 4.70
C PRO A 41 -1.09 -12.53 4.22
N PHE A 42 -0.70 -12.39 2.94
CA PHE A 42 -0.63 -11.08 2.30
C PHE A 42 -2.04 -10.48 2.21
N GLN A 43 -2.21 -9.24 2.67
CA GLN A 43 -3.47 -8.51 2.60
C GLN A 43 -3.26 -7.15 1.94
N LEU A 44 -4.06 -6.88 0.90
CA LEU A 44 -4.19 -5.57 0.27
C LEU A 44 -5.48 -4.93 0.78
N LYS A 45 -5.38 -3.82 1.49
CA LYS A 45 -6.53 -3.05 2.00
C LYS A 45 -6.74 -1.86 1.08
N VAL A 46 -7.97 -1.57 0.70
CA VAL A 46 -8.29 -0.38 -0.10
C VAL A 46 -9.28 0.43 0.71
N ARG A 47 -8.93 1.68 1.01
CA ARG A 47 -9.84 2.63 1.62
C ARG A 47 -10.09 3.76 0.64
N SER A 48 -11.36 4.10 0.47
CA SER A 48 -11.76 5.31 -0.22
C SER A 48 -12.99 5.91 0.44
N ASN A 49 -13.28 7.18 0.16
CA ASN A 49 -14.46 7.89 0.63
C ASN A 49 -15.43 8.22 -0.52
N SER A 50 -16.53 8.91 -0.21
CA SER A 50 -17.52 9.33 -1.21
C SER A 50 -17.29 10.75 -1.75
N ASP A 51 -16.16 11.40 -1.44
CA ASP A 51 -15.87 12.77 -1.88
C ASP A 51 -15.31 12.78 -3.31
N GLN A 52 -16.21 12.60 -4.27
CA GLN A 52 -15.85 12.57 -5.68
C GLN A 52 -15.16 13.86 -6.15
N THR A 53 -15.48 15.02 -5.56
CA THR A 53 -14.90 16.30 -5.97
C THR A 53 -13.44 16.36 -5.58
N GLU A 54 -13.12 16.03 -4.34
CA GLU A 54 -11.76 15.98 -3.84
C GLU A 54 -10.93 14.89 -4.54
N ASN A 55 -11.52 13.72 -4.76
CA ASN A 55 -10.85 12.59 -5.40
C ASN A 55 -10.45 12.90 -6.84
N ASN A 56 -11.33 13.60 -7.58
CA ASN A 56 -11.05 14.08 -8.93
C ASN A 56 -9.94 15.15 -8.94
N ASN A 57 -9.98 16.10 -8.00
CA ASN A 57 -8.95 17.14 -7.88
C ASN A 57 -7.57 16.57 -7.54
N HIS A 58 -7.51 15.44 -6.83
CA HIS A 58 -6.26 14.76 -6.46
C HIS A 58 -5.82 13.67 -7.44
N GLY A 59 -6.48 13.52 -8.59
CA GLY A 59 -6.09 12.58 -9.65
C GLY A 59 -6.18 11.11 -9.22
N GLN A 60 -7.12 10.78 -8.33
CA GLN A 60 -7.29 9.42 -7.84
C GLN A 60 -8.04 8.55 -8.85
N HIS A 61 -7.30 7.96 -9.79
CA HIS A 61 -7.85 7.10 -10.85
C HIS A 61 -7.81 5.59 -10.51
N GLY A 62 -7.51 5.25 -9.27
CA GLY A 62 -7.32 3.86 -8.82
C GLY A 62 -5.85 3.43 -8.83
N PHE A 63 -5.61 2.11 -8.88
CA PHE A 63 -4.28 1.52 -8.79
C PHE A 63 -4.13 0.31 -9.71
N ALA A 64 -2.90 0.04 -10.13
CA ALA A 64 -2.51 -1.18 -10.82
C ALA A 64 -1.21 -1.68 -10.18
N LEU A 65 -1.28 -2.83 -9.50
CA LEU A 65 -0.16 -3.41 -8.77
C LEU A 65 0.19 -4.78 -9.36
N ARG A 66 1.49 -5.04 -9.48
CA ARG A 66 2.02 -6.37 -9.81
C ARG A 66 2.69 -6.94 -8.58
N TYR A 67 2.30 -8.14 -8.18
CA TYR A 67 2.90 -8.86 -7.07
C TYR A 67 3.63 -10.11 -7.56
N VAL A 68 4.65 -10.52 -6.82
CA VAL A 68 5.34 -11.80 -6.98
C VAL A 68 5.67 -12.34 -5.60
N GLN A 69 5.44 -13.64 -5.39
CA GLN A 69 5.91 -14.30 -4.18
C GLN A 69 7.38 -14.64 -4.33
N LEU A 70 8.21 -14.08 -3.44
CA LEU A 70 9.62 -14.43 -3.37
C LEU A 70 9.78 -15.84 -2.79
N PRO A 71 10.74 -16.64 -3.30
CA PRO A 71 11.05 -17.95 -2.72
C PRO A 71 11.57 -17.79 -1.29
N CYS A 72 11.33 -18.81 -0.47
CA CYS A 72 12.02 -18.91 0.82
C CYS A 72 13.52 -19.05 0.56
N VAL A 73 14.32 -18.16 1.15
CA VAL A 73 15.78 -18.34 1.27
C VAL A 73 16.03 -19.06 2.59
N ASN A 74 16.63 -20.25 2.49
CA ASN A 74 17.12 -21.03 3.62
C ASN A 74 18.43 -20.44 4.16
#